data_AF-A0A6B3I0F6-F1
#
_entry.id   AF-A0A6B3I0F6-F1
#
_cell.length_a   1.000
_cell.length_b   1.000
_cell.length_c   1.000
_cell.angle_alpha   90.00
_cell.angle_beta   90.00
_cell.angle_gamma   90.00
#
_symmetry.space_group_name_H-M   'P 1'
#
loop_
_entity.id
_entity.type
_entity.pdbx_description
1 polymer ?
#
loop_
_entity_poly.entity_id
_entity_poly.type
_entity_poly.pdbx_seq_one_letter_code
_entity_poly.pdbx_strand_id
1 'polypeptide(L)'
;ATEEDARRLLVPEAWAMAYARTHGSFPPLAPAEEIESRTMTAKERALYERGLDGHIHGTEEQVTEQLETAIEETGADEVLVTTST
;
A
#
# COMPACT_ATOMS: atom_id res chain seq x y z
N ALA A 1 10.06 13.40 0.86
CA ALA A 1 9.00 12.89 -0.03
C ALA A 1 7.68 13.46 0.45
N THR A 2 6.69 13.64 -0.43
CA THR A 2 5.35 14.07 0.00
C THR A 2 4.50 12.86 0.41
N GLU A 3 3.43 13.09 1.16
CA GLU A 3 2.45 12.05 1.49
C GLU A 3 1.86 11.40 0.23
N GLU A 4 1.58 12.22 -0.79
CA GLU A 4 1.02 11.74 -2.06
C GLU A 4 2.02 10.86 -2.82
N ASP A 5 3.31 11.24 -2.86
CA ASP A 5 4.35 10.40 -3.46
C ASP A 5 4.48 9.07 -2.71
N ALA A 6 4.39 9.08 -1.38
CA ALA A 6 4.44 7.87 -0.56
C ALA A 6 3.21 6.97 -0.79
N ARG A 7 2.00 7.56 -0.87
CA ARG A 7 0.76 6.84 -1.19
C ARG A 7 0.84 6.15 -2.55
N ARG A 8 1.48 6.81 -3.53
CA ARG A 8 1.67 6.26 -4.88
C ARG A 8 2.55 5.01 -4.92
N LEU A 9 3.46 4.84 -3.96
CA LEU A 9 4.27 3.61 -3.85
C LEU A 9 3.44 2.36 -3.57
N LEU A 10 2.26 2.51 -2.94
CA LEU A 10 1.38 1.40 -2.59
C LEU A 10 0.53 0.91 -3.78
N VAL A 11 0.32 1.78 -4.78
CA VAL A 11 -0.62 1.57 -5.88
C VAL A 11 -0.34 0.30 -6.71
N PRO A 12 0.92 -0.01 -7.10
CA PRO A 12 1.21 -1.20 -7.91
C PRO A 12 0.80 -2.51 -7.25
N GLU A 13 1.15 -2.68 -5.98
CA GLU A 13 0.85 -3.90 -5.23
C GLU A 13 -0.63 -3.99 -4.87
N ALA A 14 -1.25 -2.89 -4.45
CA ALA A 14 -2.69 -2.84 -4.16
C ALA A 14 -3.52 -3.28 -5.38
N TRP A 15 -3.17 -2.83 -6.57
CA TRP A 15 -3.82 -3.28 -7.81
C TRP A 15 -3.55 -4.74 -8.12
N ALA A 16 -2.29 -5.18 -8.07
CA ALA A 16 -1.93 -6.56 -8.38
C ALA A 16 -2.65 -7.56 -7.45
N MET A 17 -2.79 -7.22 -6.17
CA MET A 17 -3.56 -7.98 -5.18
C MET A 17 -5.06 -7.97 -5.46
N ALA A 18 -5.63 -6.82 -5.81
CA ALA A 18 -7.04 -6.72 -6.20
C ALA A 18 -7.34 -7.58 -7.43
N TYR A 19 -6.49 -7.50 -8.46
CA TYR A 19 -6.59 -8.27 -9.68
C TYR A 19 -6.45 -9.78 -9.42
N ALA A 20 -5.48 -10.19 -8.59
CA ALA A 20 -5.31 -11.60 -8.22
C ALA A 20 -6.55 -12.19 -7.54
N ARG A 21 -7.22 -11.41 -6.68
CA ARG A 21 -8.45 -11.84 -6.00
C ARG A 21 -9.68 -11.90 -6.90
N THR A 22 -9.67 -11.20 -8.03
CA THR A 22 -10.80 -11.17 -8.97
C THR A 22 -10.59 -12.07 -10.19
N HIS A 23 -9.35 -12.22 -10.66
CA HIS A 23 -8.98 -12.92 -11.89
C HIS A 23 -8.12 -14.18 -11.66
N GLY A 24 -7.69 -14.44 -10.43
CA GLY A 24 -6.93 -15.64 -10.07
C GLY A 24 -5.47 -15.67 -10.56
N SER A 25 -4.91 -14.53 -10.96
CA SER A 25 -3.50 -14.41 -11.38
C SER A 25 -2.88 -13.12 -10.86
N PHE A 26 -1.60 -13.14 -10.49
CA PHE A 26 -0.89 -11.96 -10.01
C PHE A 26 -0.16 -11.28 -11.19
N PRO A 27 -0.59 -10.08 -11.62
CA PRO A 27 0.01 -9.40 -12.76
C PRO A 27 1.34 -8.75 -12.36
N PRO A 28 2.18 -8.36 -13.34
CA PRO A 28 3.34 -7.50 -13.06
C PRO A 28 2.93 -6.18 -12.40
N LEU A 29 3.83 -5.63 -11.57
CA LEU A 29 3.64 -4.35 -10.92
C LEU A 29 3.76 -3.22 -11.96
N ALA A 30 2.60 -2.75 -12.45
CA ALA A 30 2.54 -1.63 -13.37
C ALA A 30 2.78 -0.29 -12.65
N PRO A 31 3.28 0.75 -13.34
CA PRO A 31 3.42 2.08 -12.77
C PRO A 31 2.09 2.61 -12.22
N ALA A 32 2.18 3.45 -11.17
CA ALA A 32 1.00 4.00 -10.50
C ALA A 32 0.11 4.80 -11.47
N GLU A 33 0.72 5.58 -12.38
CA GLU A 33 0.00 6.41 -13.34
C GLU A 33 -0.85 5.58 -14.30
N GLU A 34 -0.34 4.41 -14.71
CA GLU A 34 -1.09 3.49 -15.56
C GLU A 34 -2.30 2.95 -14.80
N ILE A 35 -2.11 2.51 -13.55
CA ILE A 35 -3.17 1.95 -12.71
C ILE A 35 -4.25 2.98 -12.39
N GLU A 36 -3.86 4.20 -12.03
CA GLU A 36 -4.78 5.30 -11.70
C GLU A 36 -5.69 5.65 -12.88
N SER A 37 -5.22 5.44 -14.12
CA SER A 37 -6.00 5.66 -15.34
C SER A 37 -6.92 4.49 -15.73
N ARG A 38 -6.84 3.34 -15.04
CA ARG A 38 -7.62 2.14 -15.42
C ARG A 38 -9.08 2.25 -14.99
N THR A 39 -9.95 1.76 -15.88
CA THR A 39 -11.34 1.49 -15.53
C THR A 39 -11.43 0.20 -14.72
N MET A 40 -11.82 0.32 -13.46
CA MET A 40 -12.03 -0.81 -12.55
C MET A 40 -13.52 -1.11 -12.42
N THR A 41 -13.87 -2.40 -12.37
CA THR A 41 -15.19 -2.82 -11.89
C THR A 41 -15.37 -2.43 -10.42
N ALA A 42 -16.62 -2.37 -9.96
CA ALA A 42 -16.92 -2.03 -8.56
C ALA A 42 -16.22 -2.97 -7.56
N LYS A 43 -16.11 -4.28 -7.89
CA LYS A 43 -15.46 -5.27 -7.03
C LYS A 43 -13.95 -5.05 -6.97
N GLU A 44 -13.30 -4.78 -8.10
CA GLU A 44 -11.87 -4.49 -8.15
C GLU A 44 -11.55 -3.20 -7.41
N ARG A 45 -12.32 -2.13 -7.64
CA ARG A 45 -12.15 -0.85 -6.95
C ARG A 45 -12.21 -1.01 -5.43
N ALA A 46 -13.21 -1.72 -4.92
CA ALA A 46 -13.33 -1.96 -3.48
C ALA A 46 -12.19 -2.82 -2.90
N LEU A 47 -11.59 -3.72 -3.68
CA LEU A 47 -10.43 -4.50 -3.25
C LEU A 47 -9.14 -3.68 -3.32
N TYR A 48 -9.00 -2.84 -4.34
CA TYR A 48 -7.89 -1.93 -4.55
C TYR A 48 -7.82 -0.88 -3.44
N GLU A 49 -8.93 -0.21 -3.14
CA GLU A 49 -9.02 0.80 -2.08
C GLU A 49 -8.67 0.19 -0.72
N ARG A 50 -9.25 -0.98 -0.39
CA ARG A 50 -8.85 -1.73 0.82
C ARG A 50 -7.39 -2.15 0.85
N GLY A 51 -6.77 -2.32 -0.31
CA GLY A 51 -5.36 -2.67 -0.42
C GLY A 51 -4.43 -1.49 -0.19
N LEU A 52 -4.94 -0.26 -0.24
CA LEU A 52 -4.22 0.96 0.13
C LEU A 52 -4.32 1.28 1.63
N ASP A 53 -5.27 0.67 2.32
CA ASP A 53 -5.45 0.84 3.76
C ASP A 53 -4.50 -0.06 4.57
N GLY A 54 -4.14 0.37 5.79
CA GLY A 54 -3.39 -0.44 6.75
C GLY A 54 -1.87 -0.48 6.55
N HIS A 55 -1.33 0.41 5.71
CA HIS A 55 0.11 0.60 5.52
C HIS A 55 0.60 1.82 6.29
N ILE A 56 1.82 1.74 6.82
CA ILE A 56 2.54 2.92 7.32
C ILE A 56 3.23 3.59 6.14
N HIS A 57 2.78 4.77 5.76
CA HIS A 57 3.37 5.56 4.67
C HIS A 57 3.20 7.06 4.92
N GLY A 58 4.03 7.87 4.28
CA GLY A 58 3.91 9.33 4.36
C GLY A 58 5.26 10.04 4.27
N THR A 59 5.26 11.27 4.77
CA THR A 59 6.48 12.01 5.13
C THR A 59 7.24 11.29 6.26
N GLU A 60 8.48 11.70 6.52
CA GLU A 60 9.28 11.14 7.60
C GLU A 60 8.56 11.27 8.94
N GLU A 61 8.02 12.45 9.24
CA GLU A 61 7.29 12.74 10.48
C GLU A 61 6.03 11.88 10.62
N GLN A 62 5.26 11.72 9.54
CA GLN A 62 4.05 10.88 9.54
C GLN A 62 4.37 9.39 9.74
N VAL A 63 5.48 8.91 9.16
CA VAL A 63 5.91 7.51 9.35
C VAL A 63 6.37 7.28 10.78
N THR A 64 7.09 8.24 11.38
CA THR A 64 7.47 8.18 12.79
C THR A 64 6.25 8.07 13.70
N GLU A 65 5.26 8.97 13.56
CA GLU A 65 4.05 8.97 14.39
C GLU A 65 3.25 7.66 14.27
N GLN A 66 3.07 7.17 13.04
CA GLN A 66 2.36 5.92 12.79
C GLN A 66 3.10 4.70 13.36
N LEU A 67 4.44 4.68 13.27
CA LEU A 67 5.24 3.59 13.82
C LEU A 67 5.24 3.60 15.35
N GLU A 68 5.34 4.79 15.97
CA GLU A 68 5.20 4.96 17.43
C GLU A 68 3.84 4.42 17.90
N THR A 69 2.76 4.80 17.22
CA THR A 69 1.41 4.28 17.50
C THR A 69 1.36 2.76 17.40
N ALA A 70 1.90 2.18 16.33
CA ALA A 70 1.89 0.73 16.13
C ALA A 70 2.68 0.00 17.22
N ILE A 71 3.82 0.55 17.67
CA ILE A 71 4.63 0.00 18.75
C ILE A 71 3.85 0.05 20.08
N GLU A 72 3.23 1.19 20.39
CA GLU A 72 2.46 1.38 21.63
C GLU A 72 1.25 0.44 21.70
N GLU A 73 0.49 0.32 20.61
CA GLU A 73 -0.70 -0.53 20.56
C GLU A 73 -0.38 -2.03 20.60
N THR A 74 0.76 -2.43 20.03
CA THR A 74 1.18 -3.85 20.02
C THR A 74 1.99 -4.24 21.24
N GLY A 75 2.58 -3.28 21.95
CA GLY A 75 3.53 -3.53 23.04
C GLY A 75 4.84 -4.15 22.54
N ALA A 76 5.23 -3.89 21.30
CA ALA A 76 6.44 -4.45 20.70
C ALA A 76 7.71 -3.82 21.29
N ASP A 77 8.66 -4.66 21.72
CA ASP A 77 9.97 -4.18 22.20
C ASP A 77 10.94 -3.85 21.05
N GLU A 78 10.75 -4.45 19.86
CA GLU A 78 11.63 -4.30 18.71
C GLU A 78 10.86 -4.33 17.37
N VAL A 79 11.40 -3.67 16.35
CA VAL A 79 10.87 -3.67 14.97
C VAL A 79 11.91 -4.24 14.01
N LEU A 80 11.54 -5.27 13.24
CA LEU A 80 12.36 -5.83 12.18
C LEU A 80 11.98 -5.21 10.82
N VAL A 81 12.93 -4.50 10.20
CA VAL A 81 12.75 -3.91 8.87
C VAL A 81 13.57 -4.70 7.85
N THR A 82 12.89 -5.27 6.85
CA THR A 82 13.56 -5.88 5.69
C THR A 82 13.38 -4.98 4.50
N THR A 83 14.49 -4.58 3.87
CA THR A 83 14.47 -3.83 2.62
C THR A 83 15.10 -4.67 1.52
N SER A 84 14.56 -4.58 0.30
CA SER A 84 15.18 -5.11 -0.91
C SER A 84 15.41 -3.94 -1.86
N THR A 85 16.61 -3.85 -2.42
CA THR A 85 17.06 -2.75 -3.30
C THR A 85 16.63 -2.97 -4.75
#